data_AF-A0A1C5YVF9-F1
#
_entry.id   AF-A0A1C5YVF9-F1
#
_cell.length_a   1.000
_cell.length_b   1.000
_cell.length_c   1.000
_cell.angle_alpha   90.00
_cell.angle_beta   90.00
_cell.angle_gamma   90.00
#
_symmetry.space_group_name_H-M   'P 1'
#
loop_
_entity.id
_entity.type
_entity.pdbx_description
1 polymer ?
#
loop_
_entity_poly.entity_id
_entity_poly.type
_entity_poly.pdbx_seq_one_letter_code
_entity_poly.pdbx_strand_id
1 'polypeptide(L)' 'MLDPSTGLASSIDEKIVYTVEDVEEPQNTKLEYSDMTVAELKNIATEKGIEFDSKIKKAELIEKLG' A
#
# COMPACT_ATOMS: atom_id res chain seq x y z
N MET A 1 -32.36 -33.24 40.18
CA MET A 1 -33.18 -32.02 39.98
C MET A 1 -32.34 -31.04 39.18
N LEU A 2 -32.93 -30.46 38.15
CA LEU A 2 -32.31 -29.57 37.18
C LEU A 2 -32.81 -28.17 37.48
N ASP A 3 -31.92 -27.24 37.84
CA ASP A 3 -32.26 -25.83 37.97
C ASP A 3 -31.70 -25.07 36.75
N PRO A 4 -32.56 -24.58 35.83
CA PRO A 4 -32.10 -23.84 34.65
C PRO A 4 -31.80 -22.40 35.04
N SER A 5 -30.53 -22.11 35.34
CA SER A 5 -30.09 -20.75 35.64
C SER A 5 -29.54 -20.04 34.41
N THR A 6 -30.11 -18.85 34.20
CA THR A 6 -29.56 -17.69 33.47
C THR A 6 -29.37 -17.85 31.97
N GLY A 7 -30.47 -17.59 31.26
CA GLY A 7 -30.36 -16.82 30.02
C GLY A 7 -29.86 -15.39 30.28
N LEU A 8 -29.47 -14.75 29.17
CA LEU A 8 -29.11 -13.34 29.00
C LEU A 8 -27.61 -12.99 29.01
N ALA A 9 -27.00 -13.06 27.83
CA ALA A 9 -26.21 -11.99 27.20
C ALA A 9 -25.91 -12.45 25.77
N SER A 10 -26.76 -12.14 24.79
CA SER A 10 -26.66 -10.92 23.98
C SER A 10 -25.24 -10.76 23.44
N SER A 11 -24.96 -11.37 22.28
CA SER A 11 -24.98 -10.66 21.00
C SER A 11 -23.90 -9.59 20.91
N ILE A 12 -22.73 -9.98 20.41
CA ILE A 12 -22.05 -9.19 19.38
C ILE A 12 -21.28 -10.16 18.48
N ASP A 13 -21.82 -10.25 17.27
CA ASP A 13 -21.16 -10.70 16.06
C ASP A 13 -19.98 -9.75 15.74
N GLU A 14 -19.18 -10.12 14.75
CA GLU A 14 -18.20 -9.27 14.06
C GLU A 14 -16.83 -8.98 14.70
N LYS A 15 -15.83 -9.43 13.92
CA LYS A 15 -14.66 -8.65 13.48
C LYS A 15 -13.57 -8.49 14.55
N ILE A 16 -12.36 -8.98 14.33
CA ILE A 16 -11.43 -8.36 13.39
C ILE A 16 -10.61 -9.45 12.69
N VAL A 17 -10.87 -9.55 11.39
CA VAL A 17 -10.03 -10.20 10.39
C VAL A 17 -8.73 -9.40 10.28
N TYR A 18 -7.62 -10.13 10.13
CA TYR A 18 -6.32 -9.66 9.69
C TYR A 18 -6.43 -8.58 8.62
N THR A 19 -5.79 -7.45 8.86
CA THR A 19 -4.85 -6.86 7.90
C THR A 19 -4.18 -5.69 8.61
N VAL A 20 -2.89 -5.82 8.90
CA VAL A 20 -2.03 -4.64 8.83
C VAL A 20 -2.07 -4.20 7.38
N GLU A 21 -3.10 -3.44 7.06
CA GLU A 21 -3.10 -2.52 5.96
C GLU A 21 -1.99 -1.53 6.30
N ASP A 22 -0.77 -1.88 5.88
CA ASP A 22 0.20 -0.89 5.45
C ASP A 22 -0.44 -0.16 4.27
N VAL A 23 -1.38 0.72 4.60
CA VAL A 23 -1.80 1.80 3.72
C VAL A 23 -0.60 2.72 3.72
N GLU A 24 0.34 2.44 2.81
CA GLU A 24 1.25 3.45 2.29
C GLU A 24 0.36 4.61 1.83
N GLU A 25 0.41 5.70 2.59
CA GLU A 25 -0.39 6.90 2.35
C GLU A 25 -0.27 7.35 0.89
N PRO A 26 -1.38 7.47 0.14
CA PRO A 26 -1.32 7.92 -1.25
C PRO A 26 -1.33 9.45 -1.26
N GLN A 27 -0.25 10.11 -0.85
CA GLN A 27 -0.28 11.59 -0.80
C GLN A 27 0.99 12.33 -1.24
N ASN A 28 2.11 11.67 -1.60
CA ASN A 28 3.24 12.44 -2.15
C ASN A 28 4.33 11.68 -2.95
N THR A 29 3.98 10.63 -3.69
CA THR A 29 4.97 9.82 -4.42
C THR A 29 5.80 10.62 -5.43
N LYS A 30 5.22 11.67 -6.03
CA LYS A 30 5.94 12.50 -7.03
C LYS A 30 7.07 13.35 -6.46
N LEU A 31 6.89 13.92 -5.26
CA LEU A 31 7.96 14.66 -4.60
C LEU A 31 9.05 13.69 -4.11
N GLU A 32 8.65 12.54 -3.57
CA GLU A 32 9.58 11.45 -3.20
C GLU A 32 10.48 11.04 -4.38
N TYR A 33 9.92 10.81 -5.56
CA TYR A 33 10.71 10.46 -6.75
C TYR A 33 11.65 11.57 -7.24
N SER A 34 11.34 12.84 -6.94
CA SER A 34 12.20 13.97 -7.33
C SER A 34 13.50 14.00 -6.54
N ASP A 35 13.49 13.54 -5.28
CA ASP A 35 14.66 13.43 -4.41
C ASP A 35 15.49 12.17 -4.68
N MET A 36 14.90 11.15 -5.30
CA MET A 36 15.60 9.91 -5.67
C MET A 36 16.59 10.07 -6.83
N THR A 37 17.53 9.14 -6.94
CA THR A 37 18.47 9.10 -8.08
C THR A 37 17.85 8.40 -9.30
N VAL A 38 18.40 8.66 -10.49
CA VAL A 38 17.93 7.99 -11.73
C VAL A 38 18.07 6.47 -11.64
N ALA A 39 19.05 5.94 -10.91
CA ALA A 39 19.23 4.51 -10.73
C ALA A 39 18.10 3.90 -9.90
N GLU A 40 17.72 4.55 -8.80
CA GLU A 40 16.61 4.10 -7.94
C GLU A 40 15.28 4.17 -8.69
N LEU A 41 15.03 5.27 -9.41
CA LEU A 41 13.83 5.42 -10.24
C LEU A 41 13.73 4.32 -11.32
N LYS A 42 14.84 3.92 -11.94
CA LYS A 42 14.86 2.81 -12.90
C LYS A 42 14.56 1.47 -12.24
N ASN A 43 15.04 1.28 -11.01
CA ASN A 43 14.76 0.07 -10.25
C ASN A 43 13.26 -0.01 -9.92
N ILE A 44 12.68 1.06 -9.37
CA ILE A 44 11.25 1.15 -9.05
C ILE A 44 10.40 0.96 -10.31
N ALA A 45 10.79 1.56 -11.43
CA ALA A 45 10.09 1.37 -12.70
C ALA A 45 10.14 -0.10 -13.15
N THR A 46 11.27 -0.77 -12.97
CA THR A 46 11.42 -2.20 -13.27
C THR A 46 10.57 -3.07 -12.34
N GLU A 47 10.56 -2.77 -11.03
CA GLU A 47 9.75 -3.47 -10.03
C GLU A 47 8.25 -3.30 -10.27
N LYS A 48 7.83 -2.12 -10.75
CA LYS A 48 6.46 -1.83 -11.19
C LYS A 48 6.13 -2.37 -12.59
N GLY A 49 7.09 -2.95 -13.31
CA GLY A 49 6.91 -3.44 -14.68
C GLY A 49 6.69 -2.35 -15.74
N ILE A 50 7.18 -1.13 -15.47
CA ILE A 50 7.09 0.02 -16.35
C ILE A 50 8.26 0.02 -17.32
N GLU A 51 7.96 -0.05 -18.61
CA GLU A 51 8.96 0.09 -19.66
C GLU A 51 9.43 1.55 -19.82
N PHE A 52 10.74 1.71 -19.86
CA PHE A 52 11.41 2.98 -20.12
C PHE A 52 12.56 2.82 -21.11
N ASP A 53 12.84 3.89 -21.86
CA ASP A 53 13.94 3.90 -22.81
C ASP A 53 15.29 4.02 -22.08
N SER A 54 16.35 3.41 -22.64
CA SER A 54 17.69 3.52 -22.05
C SER A 54 18.18 4.98 -21.96
N LYS A 55 17.68 5.85 -22.86
CA LYS A 55 18.00 7.29 -22.91
C LYS A 55 16.97 8.18 -22.19
N ILE A 56 16.06 7.60 -21.40
CA ILE A 56 15.02 8.36 -20.71
C ILE A 56 15.63 9.41 -19.77
N LYS A 57 15.01 10.59 -19.71
CA LYS A 57 15.38 11.66 -18.78
C LYS A 57 14.78 11.38 -17.41
N LYS A 58 15.42 11.89 -16.34
CA LYS A 58 14.92 11.77 -14.97
C LYS A 58 13.46 12.23 -14.85
N ALA A 59 13.13 13.40 -15.40
CA ALA A 59 11.78 13.96 -15.36
C ALA A 59 10.73 13.03 -15.99
N GLU A 60 11.00 12.53 -17.20
CA GLU A 60 10.11 11.60 -17.92
C GLU A 60 9.92 10.27 -17.15
N LEU A 61 10.98 9.80 -16.47
CA LEU A 61 10.94 8.60 -15.66
C LEU A 61 10.10 8.81 -14.38
N ILE A 62 10.20 9.99 -13.76
CA ILE A 62 9.35 10.38 -12.62
C ILE A 62 7.89 10.46 -13.06
N GLU A 63 7.59 11.07 -14.20
CA GLU A 63 6.22 11.17 -14.74
C GLU A 63 5.59 9.81 -15.03
N LYS A 64 6.38 8.81 -15.42
CA LYS A 64 5.91 7.43 -15.58
C LYS A 64 5.59 6.74 -14.25
N LEU A 65 6.29 7.12 -13.18
CA LEU A 65 6.15 6.53 -11.84
C LEU A 65 5.05 7.19 -11.01
N GLY A 66 4.71 8.46 -11.29
CA GLY A 66 3.70 9.26 -10.60
C GLY A 66 3.44 10.62 -11.24
#